data_AF-A0A1L2D2F6-F1
#
_entry.id   AF-A0A1L2D2F6-F1
#
_cell.length_a   1.000
_cell.length_b   1.000
_cell.length_c   1.000
_cell.angle_alpha   90.00
_cell.angle_beta   90.00
_cell.angle_gamma   90.00
#
_symmetry.space_group_name_H-M   'P 1'
#
loop_
_entity.id
_entity.type
_entity.pdbx_description
1 polymer ?
#
loop_
_entity_poly.entity_id
_entity_poly.type
_entity_poly.pdbx_seq_one_letter_code
_entity_poly.pdbx_strand_id
1 'polypeptide(L)' 'DRSHNITLFGESAGAVSVSMHLLSPLSRNLFSQAIMESGSATAPWAIISRQESIIRGLRLAEAVGCPHTRAQIPEAIEST' A
#
# COMPACT_ATOMS: atom_id res chain seq x y z
N ASP A 1 23.74 12.26 -18.25
CA ASP A 1 22.39 12.13 -17.68
C ASP A 1 22.27 10.75 -17.03
N ARG A 2 22.19 10.68 -15.69
CA ARG A 2 22.05 9.41 -14.93
C ARG A 2 20.63 9.20 -14.40
N SER A 3 19.71 10.12 -14.68
CA SER A 3 18.34 10.07 -14.16
C SER A 3 17.55 8.86 -14.69
N HIS A 4 17.99 8.28 -15.81
CA HIS A 4 17.42 7.10 -16.45
C HIS A 4 18.00 5.75 -15.98
N ASN A 5 18.78 5.69 -14.89
CA ASN A 5 19.33 4.44 -14.36
C ASN A 5 18.98 4.23 -12.87
N ILE A 6 17.68 4.20 -12.58
CA ILE A 6 17.15 3.98 -11.23
C ILE A 6 16.72 2.51 -11.10
N THR A 7 17.25 1.83 -10.08
CA THR A 7 16.81 0.50 -9.66
C THR A 7 15.99 0.61 -8.39
N LEU A 8 14.77 0.07 -8.40
CA LEU A 8 14.01 -0.17 -7.19
C LEU A 8 14.36 -1.56 -6.63
N PHE A 9 14.77 -1.61 -5.38
CA PHE A 9 15.10 -2.84 -4.66
C PHE A 9 14.21 -2.94 -3.42
N GLY A 10 13.72 -4.14 -3.12
CA GLY A 10 13.00 -4.38 -1.87
C GLY A 10 12.92 -5.85 -1.50
N GLU A 11 12.77 -6.10 -0.20
CA GLU A 11 12.57 -7.41 0.43
C GLU A 11 11.20 -7.44 1.13
N SER A 12 10.53 -8.60 1.16
CA SER A 12 9.23 -8.79 1.84
C SER A 12 8.19 -7.76 1.39
N ALA A 13 7.63 -6.96 2.29
CA ALA A 13 6.71 -5.86 1.96
C ALA A 13 7.34 -4.83 0.99
N GLY A 14 8.66 -4.62 1.06
CA GLY A 14 9.39 -3.80 0.10
C GLY A 14 9.38 -4.40 -1.30
N ALA A 15 9.56 -5.73 -1.43
CA ALA A 15 9.46 -6.41 -2.73
C ALA A 15 8.04 -6.31 -3.31
N VAL A 16 7.01 -6.37 -2.45
CA VAL A 16 5.62 -6.09 -2.84
C VAL A 16 5.48 -4.66 -3.37
N SER A 17 6.03 -3.65 -2.68
CA SER A 17 6.00 -2.26 -3.14
C SER A 17 6.69 -2.08 -4.49
N VAL A 18 7.85 -2.71 -4.71
CA VAL A 18 8.53 -2.70 -6.03
C VAL A 18 7.62 -3.33 -7.10
N SER A 19 6.98 -4.46 -6.79
CA SER A 19 6.02 -5.10 -7.69
C SER A 19 4.83 -4.19 -8.03
N MET A 20 4.28 -3.47 -7.05
CA MET A 20 3.22 -2.48 -7.30
C MET A 20 3.69 -1.32 -8.18
N HIS A 21 4.93 -0.87 -8.01
CA HIS A 21 5.48 0.20 -8.83
C HIS A 21 5.70 -0.20 -10.28
N LEU A 22 6.02 -1.48 -10.54
CA LEU A 22 6.08 -2.05 -11.90
C LEU A 22 4.70 -2.08 -12.57
N LEU A 23 3.64 -2.38 -11.80
CA LEU A 23 2.28 -2.51 -12.31
C LEU A 23 1.56 -1.15 -12.47
N SER A 24 1.84 -0.19 -11.59
CA SER A 24 1.12 1.07 -11.53
C SER A 24 1.43 1.95 -12.74
N PRO A 25 0.41 2.41 -13.50
CA PRO A 25 0.61 3.31 -14.63
C PRO A 25 1.19 4.67 -14.21
N LEU A 26 1.05 5.04 -12.93
CA LEU A 26 1.54 6.30 -12.40
C LEU A 26 3.05 6.30 -12.13
N SER A 27 3.69 5.13 -11.97
CA SER A 27 5.09 5.03 -11.56
C SER A 27 5.98 4.19 -12.46
N ARG A 28 5.43 3.31 -13.30
CA ARG A 28 6.21 2.34 -14.10
C ARG A 28 7.27 2.94 -15.02
N ASN A 29 7.14 4.23 -15.36
CA ASN A 29 8.08 4.94 -16.22
C ASN A 29 9.07 5.84 -15.46
N LEU A 30 9.09 5.77 -14.12
CA LEU A 30 9.96 6.60 -13.27
C LEU A 30 11.26 5.91 -12.86
N PHE A 31 11.41 4.62 -13.19
CA PHE A 31 12.59 3.81 -12.89
C PHE A 31 12.81 2.80 -14.02
N SER A 32 14.00 2.20 -14.05
CA SER A 32 14.45 1.39 -15.20
C SER A 32 14.64 -0.08 -14.85
N GLN A 33 14.84 -0.40 -13.57
CA GLN A 33 15.21 -1.74 -13.10
C GLN A 33 14.53 -2.06 -11.77
N ALA A 34 14.32 -3.34 -11.51
CA ALA A 34 13.67 -3.82 -10.29
C ALA A 34 14.33 -5.09 -9.76
N ILE A 35 14.48 -5.18 -8.44
CA ILE A 35 14.87 -6.39 -7.70
C ILE A 35 13.85 -6.61 -6.58
N MET A 36 13.31 -7.83 -6.49
CA MET A 36 12.26 -8.22 -5.55
C MET A 36 12.69 -9.48 -4.81
N GLU A 37 12.92 -9.38 -3.51
CA GLU A 37 13.33 -10.51 -2.67
C GLU A 37 12.19 -10.96 -1.77
N SER A 38 11.82 -12.24 -1.82
CA SER A 38 10.87 -12.86 -0.89
C SER A 38 9.47 -12.20 -0.80
N GLY A 39 9.02 -11.48 -1.84
CA GLY A 39 7.69 -10.88 -1.90
C GLY A 39 7.24 -10.50 -3.32
N SER A 40 5.92 -10.44 -3.55
CA SER A 40 5.31 -10.06 -4.82
C SER A 40 3.90 -9.49 -4.64
N ALA A 41 3.41 -8.72 -5.62
CA ALA A 41 2.06 -8.15 -5.58
C ALA A 41 0.92 -9.20 -5.49
N THR A 42 1.21 -10.46 -5.85
CA THR A 42 0.23 -11.57 -5.81
C THR A 42 0.29 -12.38 -4.52
N ALA A 43 1.20 -12.08 -3.60
CA ALA A 43 1.26 -12.77 -2.32
C ALA A 43 -0.07 -12.55 -1.54
N PRO A 44 -0.65 -13.58 -0.89
CA PRO A 44 -1.95 -13.46 -0.21
C PRO A 44 -2.00 -12.39 0.88
N TRP A 45 -0.86 -12.02 1.44
CA TRP A 45 -0.71 -10.98 2.47
C TRP A 45 -0.44 -9.58 1.90
N ALA A 46 -0.19 -9.45 0.59
CA ALA A 46 0.22 -8.20 -0.05
C ALA A 46 -0.94 -7.19 -0.21
N ILE A 47 -2.14 -7.68 -0.52
CA ILE A 47 -3.33 -6.85 -0.75
C ILE A 47 -4.53 -7.45 0.00
N ILE A 48 -5.35 -6.57 0.55
CA ILE A 48 -6.70 -6.89 1.01
C ILE A 48 -7.74 -6.13 0.18
N SER A 49 -8.97 -6.64 0.15
CA SER A 49 -10.06 -5.98 -0.58
C SER A 49 -10.38 -4.60 0.02
N ARG A 50 -10.88 -3.69 -0.81
CA ARG A 50 -11.35 -2.36 -0.36
C ARG A 50 -12.33 -2.46 0.82
N GLN A 51 -13.24 -3.43 0.76
CA GLN A 51 -14.24 -3.65 1.80
C GLN A 51 -13.59 -4.05 3.13
N GLU A 52 -12.61 -4.94 3.09
CA GLU A 52 -11.88 -5.38 4.27
C GLU A 52 -11.01 -4.24 4.84
N SER A 53 -10.35 -3.45 4.00
CA SER A 53 -9.60 -2.26 4.44
C SER A 53 -10.47 -1.29 5.23
N ILE A 54 -11.69 -1.02 4.76
CA ILE A 54 -12.64 -0.14 5.46
C ILE A 54 -13.04 -0.75 6.81
N ILE A 55 -13.38 -2.03 6.85
CA ILE A 55 -13.80 -2.69 8.10
C ILE A 55 -12.68 -2.66 9.14
N ARG A 56 -11.44 -2.96 8.75
CA ARG A 56 -10.28 -2.91 9.65
C ARG A 56 -10.01 -1.49 10.16
N GLY A 57 -10.12 -0.49 9.29
CA GLY A 57 -9.99 0.91 9.68
C GLY A 57 -11.04 1.34 10.71
N LEU A 58 -12.32 0.98 10.50
CA LEU A 58 -13.39 1.29 11.45
C LEU A 58 -13.20 0.57 12.80
N ARG A 59 -12.76 -0.70 12.79
CA ARG A 59 -12.43 -1.42 14.02
C ARG A 59 -11.27 -0.78 14.80
N LEU A 60 -10.27 -0.25 14.10
CA LEU A 60 -9.20 0.51 14.74
C LEU A 60 -9.76 1.77 15.39
N ALA A 61 -10.58 2.55 14.67
CA ALA A 61 -11.21 3.76 15.19
C ALA A 61 -12.06 3.47 16.44
N GLU A 62 -12.85 2.39 16.42
CA GLU A 62 -13.60 1.93 17.60
C GLU A 62 -12.68 1.62 18.79
N ALA A 63 -11.58 0.89 18.55
CA ALA A 63 -10.63 0.51 19.59
C ALA A 63 -9.90 1.70 20.22
N VAL A 64 -9.77 2.82 19.50
CA VAL A 64 -9.16 4.06 20.01
C VAL A 64 -10.19 5.12 20.44
N GLY A 65 -11.48 4.77 20.47
CA GLY A 65 -12.54 5.68 20.93
C GLY A 65 -12.94 6.78 19.94
N CYS A 66 -12.63 6.61 18.67
CA CYS A 66 -12.99 7.54 17.58
C CYS A 66 -14.34 7.18 16.94
N PRO A 67 -14.96 8.11 16.17
CA PRO A 67 -16.10 7.78 15.31
C PRO A 67 -15.76 6.59 14.39
N HIS A 68 -16.65 5.61 14.30
CA HIS A 68 -16.34 4.31 13.67
C HIS A 68 -17.50 3.76 12.82
N THR A 69 -18.35 4.66 12.31
CA THR A 69 -19.37 4.30 11.32
C THR A 69 -18.93 4.69 9.91
N ARG A 70 -19.50 4.04 8.88
CA ARG A 70 -19.20 4.38 7.48
C ARG A 70 -19.55 5.81 7.12
N ALA A 71 -20.56 6.38 7.78
CA ALA A 71 -20.97 7.76 7.56
C ALA A 71 -19.96 8.77 8.14
N GLN A 72 -19.15 8.34 9.11
CA GLN A 72 -18.23 9.19 9.87
C GLN A 72 -16.75 8.92 9.55
N ILE A 73 -16.45 8.36 8.37
CA ILE A 73 -15.06 8.07 7.98
C ILE A 73 -14.18 9.33 8.00
N PRO A 74 -14.62 10.50 7.49
CA PRO A 74 -13.80 11.71 7.56
C PRO A 74 -13.44 12.09 9.01
N GLU A 75 -14.43 12.08 9.90
CA GLU A 75 -14.24 12.42 11.32
C GLU A 75 -13.37 11.38 12.05
N ALA A 76 -13.50 10.10 11.68
CA ALA A 76 -12.66 9.01 12.19
C ALA A 76 -11.16 9.24 11.89
N ILE A 77 -10.86 9.79 10.71
CA ILE A 77 -9.48 10.04 10.28
C ILE A 77 -8.89 11.26 11.01
N GLU A 78 -9.68 12.31 11.20
CA GLU A 78 -9.22 13.54 11.87
C GLU A 78 -9.05 13.40 13.39
N SER A 79 -9.69 12.38 13.99
CA SER A 79 -9.67 12.14 15.43
C SER A 79 -8.61 11.12 15.89
N THR A 80 -7.94 10.45 14.95
CA THR A 80 -6.80 9.55 15.21
C THR A 80 -5.48 10.34 15.26
#